data_AF-A0A6I4IFI7-F1
#
_entry.id   AF-A0A6I4IFI7-F1
#
_cell.length_a   1.000
_cell.length_b   1.000
_cell.length_c   1.000
_cell.angle_alpha   90.00
_cell.angle_beta   90.00
_cell.angle_gamma   90.00
#
_symmetry.space_group_name_H-M   'P 1'
#
loop_
_entity.id
_entity.type
_entity.pdbx_description
1 polymer ?
#
loop_
_entity_poly.entity_id
_entity_poly.type
_entity_poly.pdbx_seq_one_letter_code
_entity_poly.pdbx_strand_id
1 'polypeptide(L)'
;MIKNIIITISLLLISCSKDKHKIEIYTSPYRFNNLEGIQLSKHFENEIKNDADFLRKFGANTTFDTLNNDIIFAGKFNFVSTKLNKEPTISDEEILMLDLDKNEIIFSEAGRKQLSKLKESLYGIQFIMTDNKKPIMTGYLWNDFSPYWSNWNTISYSTDFKKKKKNRIFKGIGRQDLLGQPINFSNYTDLLIAFKESNRLKEKASR
;
A
#
# COMPACT_ATOMS: atom_id res chain seq x y z
N MET A 1 -41.18 42.21 -2.40
CA MET A 1 -40.55 41.30 -3.39
C MET A 1 -39.04 41.13 -3.20
N ILE A 2 -38.29 42.20 -2.90
CA ILE A 2 -36.81 42.14 -2.68
C ILE A 2 -36.41 41.28 -1.46
N LYS A 3 -37.19 41.29 -0.37
CA LYS A 3 -36.91 40.49 0.85
C LYS A 3 -36.90 38.97 0.62
N ASN A 4 -37.67 38.46 -0.35
CA ASN A 4 -37.73 37.02 -0.62
C ASN A 4 -36.56 36.52 -1.47
N ILE A 5 -35.90 37.40 -2.23
CA ILE A 5 -34.73 37.04 -3.07
C ILE A 5 -33.48 36.83 -2.20
N ILE A 6 -33.34 37.58 -1.11
CA ILE A 6 -32.19 37.50 -0.19
C ILE A 6 -32.17 36.17 0.59
N ILE A 7 -33.33 35.61 0.92
CA ILE A 7 -33.46 34.33 1.64
C ILE A 7 -33.08 33.15 0.74
N THR A 8 -33.41 33.20 -0.55
CA THR A 8 -33.06 32.13 -1.51
C THR A 8 -31.56 32.07 -1.81
N ILE A 9 -30.86 33.21 -1.84
CA ILE A 9 -29.41 33.27 -2.08
C ILE A 9 -28.60 32.81 -0.86
N SER A 10 -29.10 33.04 0.36
CA SER A 10 -28.42 32.62 1.59
C SER A 10 -28.52 31.12 1.87
N LEU A 11 -29.57 30.43 1.36
CA LEU A 11 -29.71 28.97 1.44
C LEU A 11 -28.75 28.20 0.51
N LEU A 12 -28.25 28.83 -0.57
CA LEU A 12 -27.29 28.20 -1.49
C LEU A 12 -25.85 28.19 -0.95
N LEU A 13 -25.54 28.99 0.06
CA LEU A 13 -24.18 29.12 0.62
C LEU A 13 -23.89 28.15 1.77
N ILE A 14 -24.88 27.37 2.21
CA ILE A 14 -24.72 26.30 3.22
C ILE A 14 -24.62 24.93 2.53
N SER A 15 -24.24 24.88 1.25
CA SER A 15 -23.73 23.65 0.66
C SER A 15 -22.40 23.35 1.32
N CYS A 16 -22.46 22.66 2.46
CA CYS A 16 -21.35 22.00 3.13
C CYS A 16 -20.66 21.16 2.06
N SER A 17 -19.58 21.69 1.49
CA SER A 17 -18.75 20.92 0.57
C SER A 17 -18.26 19.74 1.38
N LYS A 18 -18.74 18.53 1.07
CA LYS A 18 -18.12 17.31 1.62
C LYS A 18 -16.62 17.46 1.38
N ASP A 19 -15.84 17.28 2.44
CA ASP A 19 -14.39 17.34 2.31
C ASP A 19 -13.97 16.39 1.18
N LYS A 20 -13.27 16.94 0.20
CA LYS A 20 -12.84 16.18 -0.96
C LYS A 20 -11.89 15.09 -0.46
N HIS A 21 -12.28 13.82 -0.61
CA HIS A 21 -11.43 12.67 -0.29
C HIS A 21 -10.08 12.79 -1.00
N LYS A 22 -9.02 12.84 -0.21
CA LYS A 22 -7.65 12.96 -0.70
C LYS A 22 -6.91 11.64 -0.43
N ILE A 23 -6.81 10.81 -1.46
CA ILE A 23 -6.19 9.50 -1.38
C ILE A 23 -4.72 9.64 -1.74
N GLU A 24 -3.80 9.30 -0.84
CA GLU A 24 -2.36 9.48 -1.06
C GLU A 24 -1.60 8.21 -0.66
N ILE A 25 -0.43 7.98 -1.24
CA ILE A 25 0.48 6.91 -0.81
C ILE A 25 1.76 7.51 -0.25
N TYR A 26 2.05 7.17 1.00
CA TYR A 26 3.25 7.53 1.71
C TYR A 26 4.22 6.37 1.80
N THR A 27 5.51 6.68 1.74
CA THR A 27 6.58 5.76 2.10
C THR A 27 7.36 6.33 3.28
N SER A 28 8.23 5.52 3.88
CA SER A 28 9.09 5.90 4.99
C SER A 28 10.56 5.62 4.61
N PRO A 29 11.51 6.48 5.01
CA PRO A 29 12.94 6.19 4.88
C PRO A 29 13.38 5.10 5.87
N TYR A 30 12.55 4.79 6.87
CA TYR A 30 12.76 3.72 7.84
C TYR A 30 11.87 2.53 7.52
N ARG A 31 12.39 1.32 7.76
CA ARG A 31 11.59 0.11 7.76
C ARG A 31 10.92 -0.06 9.12
N PHE A 32 9.61 -0.26 9.12
CA PHE A 32 8.84 -0.68 10.28
C PHE A 32 8.96 -2.18 10.49
N ASN A 33 8.99 -2.61 11.75
CA ASN A 33 9.10 -4.01 12.10
C ASN A 33 7.84 -4.79 11.71
N ASN A 34 8.03 -6.05 11.32
CA ASN A 34 6.93 -6.98 11.17
C ASN A 34 6.27 -7.21 12.55
N LEU A 35 4.94 -7.33 12.57
CA LEU A 35 4.15 -7.68 13.76
C LEU A 35 4.05 -9.19 13.96
N GLU A 36 4.32 -9.96 12.91
CA GLU A 36 4.15 -11.41 12.86
C GLU A 36 5.50 -12.10 13.02
N GLY A 37 5.51 -13.21 13.76
CA GLY A 37 6.69 -14.04 13.99
C GLY A 37 7.68 -13.48 15.00
N ILE A 38 8.79 -14.18 15.18
CA ILE A 38 9.90 -13.80 16.05
C ILE A 38 11.01 -13.20 15.18
N GLN A 39 11.68 -12.14 15.64
CA GLN A 39 12.82 -11.58 14.91
C GLN A 39 13.84 -12.68 14.57
N LEU A 40 14.22 -12.80 13.30
CA LEU A 40 15.08 -13.89 12.82
C LEU A 40 16.42 -13.93 13.56
N SER A 41 17.00 -12.77 13.86
CA SER A 41 18.23 -12.65 14.66
C SER A 41 18.08 -13.17 16.10
N LYS A 42 16.90 -13.07 16.69
CA LYS A 42 16.61 -13.60 18.03
C LYS A 42 16.35 -15.10 18.01
N HIS A 43 15.61 -15.57 17.00
CA HIS A 43 15.26 -16.99 16.89
C HIS A 43 16.50 -17.86 16.71
N PHE A 44 17.44 -17.40 15.89
CA PHE A 44 18.63 -18.16 15.51
C PHE A 44 19.92 -17.69 16.20
N GLU A 45 19.82 -16.97 17.32
CA GLU A 45 20.97 -16.38 18.02
C GLU A 45 22.03 -17.43 18.41
N ASN A 46 21.60 -18.68 18.65
CA ASN A 46 22.48 -19.80 19.01
C ASN A 46 22.88 -20.71 17.83
N GLU A 47 22.05 -20.81 16.79
CA GLU A 47 22.22 -21.77 15.70
C GLU A 47 22.97 -21.18 14.50
N ILE A 48 22.81 -19.87 14.23
CA ILE A 48 23.44 -19.19 13.08
C ILE A 48 24.75 -18.49 13.48
N LYS A 49 25.45 -18.96 14.52
CA LYS A 49 26.81 -18.47 14.82
C LYS A 49 27.79 -18.68 13.65
N ASN A 50 27.46 -19.54 12.69
CA ASN A 50 28.29 -19.88 11.52
C ASN A 50 27.88 -19.16 10.21
N ASP A 51 26.78 -18.39 10.17
CA ASP A 51 26.41 -17.57 9.00
C ASP A 51 26.04 -16.14 9.43
N ALA A 52 27.03 -15.46 10.01
CA ALA A 52 26.93 -14.08 10.45
C ALA A 52 26.51 -13.12 9.33
N ASP A 53 26.81 -13.46 8.07
CA ASP A 53 26.46 -12.67 6.89
C ASP A 53 24.96 -12.71 6.61
N PHE A 54 24.34 -13.89 6.70
CA PHE A 54 22.90 -14.04 6.59
C PHE A 54 22.17 -13.26 7.70
N LEU A 55 22.59 -13.40 8.97
CA LEU A 55 21.98 -12.64 10.06
C LEU A 55 22.19 -11.13 9.94
N ARG A 56 23.37 -10.69 9.49
CA ARG A 56 23.63 -9.26 9.24
C ARG A 56 22.74 -8.72 8.12
N LYS A 57 22.54 -9.50 7.05
CA LYS A 57 21.77 -9.08 5.88
C LYS A 57 20.26 -9.11 6.11
N PHE A 58 19.77 -10.15 6.77
CA PHE A 58 18.33 -10.45 6.91
C PHE A 58 17.80 -10.35 8.33
N GLY A 59 18.64 -10.60 9.33
CA GLY A 59 18.24 -10.81 10.72
C GLY A 59 17.46 -9.67 11.36
N ALA A 60 17.76 -8.41 11.02
CA ALA A 60 17.13 -7.23 11.62
C ALA A 60 15.77 -6.85 11.02
N ASN A 61 15.45 -7.30 9.80
CA ASN A 61 14.28 -6.84 9.05
C ASN A 61 13.30 -7.97 8.68
N THR A 62 13.60 -9.18 9.15
CA THR A 62 12.93 -10.42 8.80
C THR A 62 12.48 -11.11 10.08
N THR A 63 11.30 -11.69 10.07
CA THR A 63 10.78 -12.49 11.18
C THR A 63 10.65 -13.94 10.76
N PHE A 64 10.53 -14.84 11.73
CA PHE A 64 10.35 -16.27 11.55
C PHE A 64 9.01 -16.67 12.14
N ASP A 65 8.17 -17.30 11.33
CA ASP A 65 6.93 -17.91 11.76
C ASP A 65 7.21 -19.32 12.27
N THR A 66 7.22 -19.48 13.60
CA THR A 66 7.48 -20.77 14.23
C THR A 66 6.33 -21.77 14.06
N LEU A 67 5.12 -21.33 13.71
CA LEU A 67 3.98 -22.23 13.50
C LEU A 67 4.06 -22.87 12.11
N ASN A 68 4.46 -22.08 11.11
CA ASN A 68 4.56 -22.54 9.72
C ASN A 68 6.00 -22.89 9.29
N ASN A 69 6.98 -22.70 10.18
CA ASN A 69 8.41 -22.92 9.91
C ASN A 69 8.89 -22.15 8.67
N ASP A 70 8.49 -20.88 8.54
CA ASP A 70 8.77 -20.05 7.35
C ASP A 70 9.34 -18.67 7.71
N ILE A 71 10.10 -18.11 6.77
CA ILE A 71 10.72 -16.80 6.89
C ILE A 71 9.77 -15.72 6.33
N ILE A 72 9.43 -14.73 7.16
CA ILE A 72 8.60 -13.58 6.80
C ILE A 72 9.50 -12.39 6.46
N PHE A 73 9.68 -12.13 5.17
CA PHE A 73 10.46 -11.00 4.66
C PHE A 73 9.70 -9.67 4.72
N ALA A 74 8.38 -9.70 4.49
CA ALA A 74 7.53 -8.52 4.41
C ALA A 74 6.14 -8.84 4.97
N GLY A 75 6.04 -8.83 6.30
CA GLY A 75 4.81 -9.12 7.04
C GLY A 75 3.98 -7.89 7.34
N LYS A 76 2.88 -8.07 8.07
CA LYS A 76 2.09 -6.95 8.58
C LYS A 76 2.97 -6.03 9.44
N PHE A 77 2.77 -4.72 9.37
CA PHE A 77 3.50 -3.75 10.19
C PHE A 77 2.57 -2.66 10.73
N ASN A 78 2.94 -2.10 11.87
CA ASN A 78 2.39 -0.82 12.36
C ASN A 78 3.34 0.31 11.98
N PHE A 79 2.80 1.51 11.78
CA PHE A 79 3.59 2.68 11.41
C PHE A 79 3.41 3.81 12.42
N VAL A 80 4.37 4.72 12.43
CA VAL A 80 4.31 5.97 13.20
C VAL A 80 4.27 7.11 12.19
N SER A 81 3.23 7.94 12.23
CA SER A 81 3.01 9.01 11.24
C SER A 81 4.19 9.98 11.14
N THR A 82 4.87 10.27 12.26
CA THR A 82 6.06 11.14 12.31
C THR A 82 7.30 10.56 11.61
N LYS A 83 7.28 9.27 11.27
CA LYS A 83 8.37 8.60 10.53
C LYS A 83 8.09 8.50 9.02
N LEU A 84 6.94 8.96 8.54
CA LEU A 84 6.64 9.01 7.12
C LEU A 84 7.38 10.16 6.44
N ASN A 85 7.63 10.03 5.15
CA ASN A 85 8.04 11.17 4.33
C ASN A 85 6.98 12.29 4.43
N LYS A 86 7.42 13.55 4.49
CA LYS A 86 6.53 14.71 4.62
C LYS A 86 5.57 14.81 3.42
N GLU A 87 6.10 14.62 2.22
CA GLU A 87 5.34 14.60 0.98
C GLU A 87 4.94 13.17 0.59
N PRO A 88 3.75 12.98 -0.02
CA PRO A 88 3.35 11.68 -0.49
C PRO A 88 4.28 11.22 -1.63
N THR A 89 4.52 9.92 -1.69
CA THR A 89 5.23 9.28 -2.81
C THR A 89 4.38 9.24 -4.07
N ILE A 90 3.06 9.07 -3.90
CA ILE A 90 2.05 9.19 -4.96
C ILE A 90 0.95 10.12 -4.45
N SER A 91 0.69 11.21 -5.17
CA SER A 91 -0.35 12.18 -4.82
C SER A 91 -1.75 11.72 -5.21
N ASP A 92 -2.77 12.46 -4.76
CA ASP A 92 -4.19 12.16 -5.06
C ASP A 92 -4.51 12.15 -6.55
N GLU A 93 -3.97 13.11 -7.29
CA GLU A 93 -4.17 13.26 -8.73
C GLU A 93 -3.47 12.14 -9.53
N GLU A 94 -2.50 11.47 -8.90
CA GLU A 94 -1.78 10.35 -9.49
C GLU A 94 -2.48 9.01 -9.30
N ILE A 95 -3.50 8.93 -8.43
CA ILE A 95 -4.33 7.74 -8.19
C ILE A 95 -5.67 7.91 -8.91
N LEU A 96 -5.82 7.20 -10.02
CA LEU A 96 -6.98 7.36 -10.91
C LEU A 96 -8.15 6.44 -10.51
N MET A 97 -7.88 5.19 -10.16
CA MET A 97 -8.94 4.21 -9.97
C MET A 97 -8.49 2.98 -9.17
N LEU A 98 -9.42 2.38 -8.43
CA LEU A 98 -9.33 1.02 -7.91
C LEU A 98 -10.31 0.14 -8.70
N ASP A 99 -9.79 -0.82 -9.48
CA ASP A 99 -10.58 -1.79 -10.27
C ASP A 99 -10.66 -3.11 -9.48
N LEU A 100 -11.81 -3.33 -8.83
CA LEU A 100 -12.03 -4.50 -7.96
C LEU A 100 -12.04 -5.80 -8.76
N ASP A 101 -12.57 -5.78 -9.99
CA ASP A 101 -12.68 -6.96 -10.84
C ASP A 101 -11.31 -7.49 -11.22
N LYS A 102 -10.38 -6.58 -11.49
CA LYS A 102 -9.02 -6.93 -11.91
C LYS A 102 -8.03 -6.99 -10.77
N ASN A 103 -8.41 -6.58 -9.56
CA ASN A 103 -7.49 -6.38 -8.45
C ASN A 103 -6.33 -5.46 -8.87
N GLU A 104 -6.66 -4.29 -9.40
CA GLU A 104 -5.68 -3.34 -9.95
C GLU A 104 -5.91 -1.94 -9.37
N ILE A 105 -4.81 -1.24 -9.07
CA ILE A 105 -4.83 0.21 -8.89
C ILE A 105 -4.30 0.84 -10.17
N ILE A 106 -5.00 1.87 -10.65
CA ILE A 106 -4.62 2.58 -11.87
C ILE A 106 -3.99 3.89 -11.46
N PHE A 107 -2.70 4.04 -11.77
CA PHE A 107 -2.00 5.31 -11.60
C PHE A 107 -1.92 6.09 -12.90
N SER A 108 -1.84 7.41 -12.80
CA SER A 108 -1.52 8.29 -13.91
C SER A 108 -0.12 8.01 -14.46
N GLU A 109 0.24 8.60 -15.61
CA GLU A 109 1.61 8.50 -16.10
C GLU A 109 2.63 9.10 -15.12
N ALA A 110 2.28 10.21 -14.46
CA ALA A 110 3.12 10.81 -13.43
C ALA A 110 3.32 9.84 -12.24
N GLY A 111 2.24 9.24 -11.73
CA GLY A 111 2.32 8.25 -10.64
C GLY A 111 3.18 7.03 -11.02
N ARG A 112 3.00 6.47 -12.22
CA ARG A 112 3.85 5.36 -12.71
C ARG A 112 5.31 5.77 -12.84
N LYS A 113 5.59 7.01 -13.26
CA LYS A 113 6.95 7.57 -13.33
C LYS A 113 7.56 7.78 -11.94
N GLN A 114 6.76 8.07 -10.91
CA GLN A 114 7.27 8.09 -9.52
C GLN A 114 7.62 6.68 -9.05
N LEU A 115 6.72 5.72 -9.26
CA LEU A 115 6.96 4.32 -8.90
C LEU A 115 8.21 3.76 -9.57
N SER A 116 8.44 4.06 -10.86
CA SER A 116 9.61 3.55 -11.59
C SER A 116 10.95 4.09 -11.06
N LYS A 117 10.97 5.22 -10.35
CA LYS A 117 12.18 5.78 -9.73
C LYS A 117 12.52 5.12 -8.40
N LEU A 118 11.59 4.36 -7.83
CA LEU A 118 11.82 3.68 -6.56
C LEU A 118 12.89 2.62 -6.74
N LYS A 119 13.93 2.69 -5.90
CA LYS A 119 15.02 1.72 -5.91
C LYS A 119 14.47 0.32 -5.61
N GLU A 120 15.03 -0.67 -6.28
CA GLU A 120 14.70 -2.06 -6.03
C GLU A 120 14.98 -2.39 -4.55
N SER A 121 14.02 -3.06 -3.92
CA SER A 121 14.14 -3.43 -2.51
C SER A 121 13.92 -4.92 -2.38
N LEU A 122 14.88 -5.55 -1.70
CA LEU A 122 14.84 -6.95 -1.35
C LEU A 122 13.59 -7.33 -0.56
N TYR A 123 13.09 -6.38 0.23
CA TYR A 123 11.98 -6.55 1.16
C TYR A 123 10.75 -5.72 0.78
N GLY A 124 10.71 -5.24 -0.47
CA GLY A 124 9.76 -4.23 -0.93
C GLY A 124 9.93 -2.90 -0.20
N ILE A 125 9.15 -1.91 -0.63
CA ILE A 125 9.09 -0.61 0.02
C ILE A 125 7.77 -0.52 0.75
N GLN A 126 7.80 -0.36 2.07
CA GLN A 126 6.58 -0.21 2.86
C GLN A 126 5.83 1.05 2.45
N PHE A 127 4.53 0.90 2.22
CA PHE A 127 3.63 2.01 1.92
C PHE A 127 2.49 2.09 2.93
N ILE A 128 2.03 3.32 3.14
CA ILE A 128 0.81 3.64 3.87
C ILE A 128 -0.07 4.43 2.90
N MET A 129 -1.20 3.86 2.50
CA MET A 129 -2.23 4.57 1.76
C MET A 129 -3.14 5.25 2.76
N THR A 130 -3.46 6.52 2.51
CA THR A 130 -4.30 7.34 3.38
C THR A 130 -5.46 7.95 2.62
N ASP A 131 -6.59 8.17 3.29
CA ASP A 131 -7.64 9.11 2.87
C ASP A 131 -7.65 10.27 3.87
N ASN A 132 -7.43 11.50 3.41
CA ASN A 132 -7.34 12.69 4.26
C ASN A 132 -6.35 12.50 5.43
N LYS A 133 -5.18 11.92 5.14
CA LYS A 133 -4.12 11.53 6.10
C LYS A 133 -4.48 10.41 7.09
N LYS A 134 -5.72 9.91 7.11
CA LYS A 134 -6.09 8.73 7.89
C LYS A 134 -5.65 7.47 7.13
N PRO A 135 -4.92 6.52 7.75
CA PRO A 135 -4.52 5.29 7.07
C PRO A 135 -5.73 4.42 6.71
N ILE A 136 -5.77 3.94 5.47
CA ILE A 136 -6.82 3.06 4.96
C ILE A 136 -6.28 1.72 4.47
N MET A 137 -4.98 1.65 4.16
CA MET A 137 -4.31 0.41 3.77
C MET A 137 -2.80 0.52 4.00
N THR A 138 -2.19 -0.55 4.49
CA THR A 138 -0.72 -0.69 4.54
C THR A 138 -0.28 -1.86 3.69
N GLY A 139 0.93 -1.78 3.14
CA GLY A 139 1.43 -2.80 2.24
C GLY A 139 2.86 -2.55 1.80
N TYR A 140 3.25 -3.20 0.72
CA TYR A 140 4.54 -3.05 0.09
C TYR A 140 4.39 -2.72 -1.39
N LEU A 141 5.16 -1.74 -1.86
CA LEU A 141 5.41 -1.53 -3.28
C LEU A 141 6.49 -2.54 -3.68
N TRP A 142 6.16 -3.40 -4.64
CA TRP A 142 7.03 -4.50 -5.05
C TRP A 142 7.33 -4.39 -6.53
N ASN A 143 8.60 -4.36 -6.90
CA ASN A 143 8.95 -4.35 -8.31
C ASN A 143 8.82 -5.78 -8.89
N ASP A 144 8.72 -5.87 -10.21
CA ASP A 144 8.65 -7.16 -10.92
C ASP A 144 9.94 -8.02 -10.80
N PHE A 145 11.04 -7.48 -10.27
CA PHE A 145 12.36 -8.13 -10.23
C PHE A 145 12.83 -8.51 -8.81
N SER A 146 12.04 -8.19 -7.78
CA SER A 146 12.42 -8.39 -6.39
C SER A 146 12.38 -9.89 -6.08
N PRO A 147 13.48 -10.46 -5.54
CA PRO A 147 13.65 -11.92 -5.50
C PRO A 147 12.94 -12.61 -4.32
N TYR A 148 12.35 -11.85 -3.40
CA TYR A 148 11.58 -12.39 -2.28
C TYR A 148 10.13 -11.97 -2.38
N TRP A 149 9.25 -12.72 -1.71
CA TRP A 149 7.81 -12.55 -1.80
C TRP A 149 7.25 -11.95 -0.52
N SER A 150 6.30 -11.03 -0.68
CA SER A 150 5.56 -10.42 0.43
C SER A 150 4.67 -11.46 1.13
N ASN A 151 4.44 -11.28 2.44
CA ASN A 151 3.43 -12.00 3.22
C ASN A 151 2.22 -11.09 3.54
N TRP A 152 2.20 -9.88 2.96
CA TRP A 152 1.20 -8.86 3.24
C TRP A 152 0.61 -8.29 1.95
N ASN A 153 -0.09 -7.17 2.04
CA ASN A 153 -0.65 -6.52 0.87
C ASN A 153 0.47 -5.95 0.00
N THR A 154 0.31 -6.08 -1.31
CA THR A 154 1.30 -5.70 -2.29
C THR A 154 0.67 -4.93 -3.43
N ILE A 155 1.33 -3.86 -3.87
CA ILE A 155 1.06 -3.19 -5.14
C ILE A 155 2.29 -3.43 -6.01
N SER A 156 2.12 -4.12 -7.13
CA SER A 156 3.23 -4.33 -8.07
C SER A 156 3.54 -3.07 -8.88
N TYR A 157 4.80 -2.87 -9.24
CA TYR A 157 5.21 -1.82 -10.17
C TYR A 157 6.36 -2.27 -11.08
N SER A 158 6.48 -1.59 -12.22
CA SER A 158 7.57 -1.81 -13.18
C SER A 158 8.63 -0.72 -13.01
N THR A 159 9.90 -1.09 -13.04
CA THR A 159 11.03 -0.14 -13.12
C THR A 159 11.12 0.53 -14.50
N ASP A 160 10.46 -0.04 -15.52
CA ASP A 160 10.26 0.56 -16.82
C ASP A 160 8.83 1.13 -16.91
N PHE A 161 8.68 2.44 -16.78
CA PHE A 161 7.38 3.12 -16.83
C PHE A 161 6.76 3.15 -18.24
N LYS A 162 7.56 2.93 -19.30
CA LYS A 162 7.06 2.91 -20.69
C LYS A 162 6.26 1.64 -20.94
N LYS A 163 6.61 0.55 -20.25
CA LYS A 163 5.74 -0.62 -20.18
C LYS A 163 4.46 -0.18 -19.48
N LYS A 164 3.35 -0.12 -20.24
CA LYS A 164 1.99 0.09 -19.72
C LYS A 164 1.49 -1.14 -18.93
N LYS A 165 2.36 -1.70 -18.09
CA LYS A 165 2.02 -2.74 -17.16
C LYS A 165 1.09 -2.15 -16.11
N LYS A 166 0.09 -2.93 -15.76
CA LYS A 166 -0.92 -2.57 -14.77
C LYS A 166 -0.37 -2.88 -13.39
N ASN A 167 -0.72 -2.06 -12.40
CA ASN A 167 -0.27 -2.23 -11.02
C ASN A 167 -1.28 -3.14 -10.30
N ARG A 168 -0.95 -4.43 -10.23
CA ARG A 168 -1.78 -5.42 -9.52
C ARG A 168 -1.70 -5.15 -8.03
N ILE A 169 -2.84 -5.27 -7.35
CA ILE A 169 -2.92 -5.31 -5.90
C ILE A 169 -3.23 -6.75 -5.49
N PHE A 170 -2.42 -7.33 -4.61
CA PHE A 170 -2.60 -8.71 -4.20
C PHE A 170 -2.11 -8.92 -2.77
N LYS A 171 -2.55 -10.01 -2.16
CA LYS A 171 -2.03 -10.52 -0.90
C LYS A 171 -0.89 -11.49 -1.21
N GLY A 172 0.32 -11.14 -0.80
CA GLY A 172 1.43 -12.08 -0.84
C GLY A 172 1.26 -13.16 0.24
N ILE A 173 1.64 -14.40 -0.10
CA ILE A 173 1.58 -15.56 0.81
C ILE A 173 2.97 -16.19 0.96
N GLY A 174 4.01 -15.36 0.96
CA GLY A 174 5.40 -15.82 1.08
C GLY A 174 5.83 -16.63 -0.13
N ARG A 175 6.68 -17.65 0.10
CA ARG A 175 7.30 -18.46 -0.97
C ARG A 175 6.33 -19.40 -1.70
N GLN A 176 5.11 -19.54 -1.20
CA GLN A 176 4.16 -20.57 -1.64
C GLN A 176 3.46 -20.22 -2.96
N ASP A 177 3.37 -18.94 -3.32
CA ASP A 177 2.72 -18.48 -4.56
C ASP A 177 3.41 -17.24 -5.13
N LEU A 178 3.99 -17.41 -6.32
CA LEU A 178 4.73 -16.36 -7.04
C LEU A 178 3.81 -15.25 -7.58
N LEU A 179 2.52 -15.51 -7.73
CA LEU A 179 1.56 -14.55 -8.30
C LEU A 179 0.73 -13.83 -7.24
N GLY A 180 0.77 -14.36 -6.00
CA GLY A 180 -0.03 -13.93 -4.87
C GLY A 180 -1.53 -14.16 -5.06
N GLN A 181 -2.27 -14.00 -3.98
CA GLN A 181 -3.72 -14.16 -3.97
C GLN A 181 -4.44 -12.82 -4.21
N PRO A 182 -5.59 -12.81 -4.89
CA PRO A 182 -6.44 -11.62 -4.97
C PRO A 182 -6.74 -11.04 -3.58
N ILE A 183 -6.82 -9.71 -3.46
CA ILE A 183 -7.22 -9.09 -2.20
C ILE A 183 -8.72 -9.29 -2.01
N ASN A 184 -9.11 -9.79 -0.84
CA ASN A 184 -10.49 -9.70 -0.40
C ASN A 184 -10.77 -8.27 0.11
N PHE A 185 -11.29 -7.41 -0.76
CA PHE A 185 -11.53 -5.99 -0.46
C PHE A 185 -12.62 -5.76 0.60
N SER A 186 -13.46 -6.75 0.91
CA SER A 186 -14.44 -6.61 2.00
C SER A 186 -13.79 -6.38 3.37
N ASN A 187 -12.51 -6.79 3.52
CA ASN A 187 -11.70 -6.53 4.71
C ASN A 187 -11.14 -5.09 4.78
N TYR A 188 -11.39 -4.26 3.76
CA TYR A 188 -10.86 -2.90 3.63
C TYR A 188 -11.98 -1.88 3.43
N THR A 189 -12.92 -1.81 4.37
CA THR A 189 -14.10 -0.93 4.27
C THR A 189 -13.73 0.55 4.07
N ASP A 190 -12.77 1.08 4.83
CA ASP A 190 -12.33 2.47 4.69
C ASP A 190 -11.73 2.77 3.31
N LEU A 191 -11.00 1.80 2.73
CA LEU A 191 -10.48 1.90 1.36
C LEU A 191 -11.61 1.97 0.33
N LEU A 192 -12.59 1.06 0.44
CA LEU A 192 -13.74 1.02 -0.46
C LEU A 192 -14.56 2.32 -0.38
N ILE A 193 -14.79 2.83 0.83
CA ILE A 193 -15.48 4.11 1.04
C ILE A 193 -14.73 5.25 0.36
N ALA A 194 -13.43 5.40 0.62
CA ALA A 194 -12.62 6.48 0.06
C ALA A 194 -12.64 6.51 -1.48
N PHE A 195 -12.49 5.34 -2.12
CA PHE A 195 -12.54 5.25 -3.59
C PHE A 195 -13.95 5.45 -4.13
N LYS A 196 -14.99 4.97 -3.44
CA LYS A 196 -16.38 5.13 -3.87
C LYS A 196 -16.84 6.59 -3.79
N GLU A 197 -16.60 7.25 -2.67
CA GLU A 197 -17.01 8.64 -2.45
C GLU A 197 -16.21 9.64 -3.31
N SER A 198 -15.03 9.24 -3.80
CA SER A 198 -14.27 10.01 -4.79
C SER A 198 -14.58 9.67 -6.26
N ASN A 199 -15.56 8.81 -6.55
CA ASN A 199 -15.89 8.32 -7.89
C ASN A 199 -14.71 7.63 -8.61
N ARG A 200 -13.83 6.98 -7.85
CA ARG A 200 -12.64 6.27 -8.34
C ARG A 200 -12.72 4.76 -8.12
N LEU A 201 -13.85 4.25 -7.64
CA LEU A 201 -14.08 2.80 -7.50
C LEU A 201 -14.73 2.25 -8.76
N LYS A 202 -14.16 1.17 -9.30
CA LYS A 202 -14.76 0.41 -10.38
C LYS A 202 -15.13 -0.99 -9.91
N GLU A 203 -16.42 -1.25 -9.89
CA GLU A 203 -17.04 -2.52 -9.52
C GLU A 203 -17.55 -3.22 -10.79
N LYS A 204 -17.71 -4.55 -10.74
CA LYS A 204 -18.39 -5.29 -11.81
C LYS A 204 -19.76 -4.68 -12.05
N ALA A 205 -20.07 -4.40 -13.32
CA ALA A 205 -21.45 -4.13 -13.69
C ALA A 205 -22.29 -5.34 -13.27
N SER A 206 -23.24 -5.14 -12.36
CA SER A 206 -24.22 -6.16 -12.00
C SER A 206 -24.98 -6.49 -13.29
N ARG A 207 -24.81 -7.72 -13.79
CA ARG A 207 -25.59 -8.25 -14.91
C ARG A 207 -26.82 -8.95 -14.35
#